data_AF-A0A967GKW6-F1
#
_entry.id   AF-A0A967GKW6-F1
#
_cell.length_a   1.000
_cell.length_b   1.000
_cell.length_c   1.000
_cell.angle_alpha   90.00
_cell.angle_beta   90.00
_cell.angle_gamma   90.00
#
_symmetry.space_group_name_H-M   'P 1'
#
loop_
_entity.id
_entity.type
_entity.pdbx_description
1 polymer ?
#
loop_
_entity_poly.entity_id
_entity_poly.type
_entity_poly.pdbx_seq_one_letter_code
_entity_poly.pdbx_strand_id
1 'polypeptide(L)'
;MEYVIPPPPVASLAVRGTDARFPVRRIYCVGRNYAEHAREMGHDPDREPPFFFQKPADVLLESGGDFPYPPKSHDVHFEIELVAALGKGGSDIPVAAALDHVYGYAVGIDMTRRDLQAQA
;
A
#
# COMPACT_ATOMS: atom_id res chain seq x y z
N MET A 1 13.75 3.06 27.06
CA MET A 1 14.59 2.43 26.02
C MET A 1 15.45 3.53 25.44
N GLU A 2 16.76 3.39 25.45
CA GLU A 2 17.70 4.38 24.90
C GLU A 2 18.17 3.88 23.54
N TYR A 3 18.07 4.72 22.52
CA TYR A 3 18.54 4.41 21.17
C TYR A 3 19.91 5.02 20.94
N VAL A 4 20.81 4.29 20.28
CA VAL A 4 22.17 4.76 19.96
C VAL A 4 22.19 5.88 18.91
N ILE A 5 21.09 6.09 18.20
CA ILE A 5 20.83 7.20 17.29
C ILE A 5 19.34 7.62 17.40
N PRO A 6 18.97 8.85 17.03
CA PRO A 6 17.57 9.25 16.97
C PRO A 6 16.77 8.35 16.00
N PRO A 7 15.64 7.76 16.42
CA PRO A 7 14.81 7.01 15.50
C PRO A 7 14.16 7.96 14.47
N PRO A 8 13.89 7.49 13.25
CA PRO A 8 13.12 8.27 12.30
C PRO A 8 11.72 8.58 12.86
N PRO A 9 11.08 9.68 12.42
CA PRO A 9 9.71 9.97 12.80
C PRO A 9 8.79 8.83 12.34
N VAL A 10 7.74 8.57 13.11
CA VAL A 10 6.74 7.56 12.75
C VAL A 10 5.97 8.05 11.52
N ALA A 11 6.08 7.32 10.42
CA ALA A 11 5.28 7.56 9.22
C ALA A 11 3.79 7.54 9.61
N SER A 12 3.03 8.53 9.16
CA SER A 12 1.63 8.68 9.55
C SER A 12 0.84 9.37 8.44
N LEU A 13 -0.48 9.19 8.47
CA LEU A 13 -1.43 9.77 7.50
C LEU A 13 -2.37 10.76 8.18
N ALA A 14 -2.71 11.85 7.49
CA ALA A 14 -3.79 12.73 7.91
C ALA A 14 -5.14 11.99 7.97
N VAL A 15 -5.97 12.33 8.95
CA VAL A 15 -7.33 11.77 9.10
C VAL A 15 -8.35 12.89 8.88
N ARG A 16 -9.28 12.68 7.95
CA ARG A 16 -10.30 13.69 7.63
C ARG A 16 -11.14 14.02 8.88
N GLY A 17 -11.23 15.31 9.22
CA GLY A 17 -12.06 15.81 10.32
C GLY A 17 -11.37 15.89 11.68
N THR A 18 -10.06 15.65 11.76
CA THR A 18 -9.26 15.80 12.99
C THR A 18 -7.81 16.16 12.67
N ASP A 19 -7.12 16.81 13.60
CA ASP A 19 -5.67 17.06 13.52
C ASP A 19 -4.85 15.84 13.96
N ALA A 20 -5.51 14.82 14.53
CA ALA A 20 -4.87 13.54 14.85
C ALA A 20 -4.46 12.79 13.57
N ARG A 21 -3.38 12.02 13.66
CA ARG A 21 -2.81 11.27 12.53
C ARG A 21 -2.84 9.77 12.77
N PHE A 22 -3.01 8.99 11.71
CA PHE A 22 -2.98 7.53 11.76
C PHE A 22 -1.53 7.02 11.62
N PRO A 23 -0.94 6.36 12.64
CA PRO A 23 0.44 5.88 12.56
C PRO A 23 0.54 4.62 11.69
N VAL A 24 1.41 4.65 10.70
CA VAL A 24 1.57 3.58 9.71
C VAL A 24 2.66 2.62 10.17
N ARG A 25 2.33 1.33 10.23
CA ARG A 25 3.27 0.28 10.64
C ARG A 25 3.89 -0.46 9.46
N ARG A 26 3.07 -1.06 8.61
CA ARG A 26 3.46 -1.81 7.40
C ARG A 26 2.44 -1.54 6.32
N ILE A 27 2.90 -1.53 5.07
CA ILE A 27 2.03 -1.40 3.89
C ILE A 27 2.07 -2.74 3.16
N TYR A 28 0.92 -3.38 3.07
CA TYR A 28 0.71 -4.58 2.26
C TYR A 28 -0.12 -4.20 1.05
N CYS A 29 0.30 -4.66 -0.11
CA CYS A 29 -0.38 -4.46 -1.38
C CYS A 29 -0.79 -5.84 -1.93
N VAL A 30 -1.88 -5.87 -2.71
CA VAL A 30 -2.41 -7.11 -3.29
C VAL A 30 -2.31 -7.03 -4.80
N GLY A 31 -1.47 -7.89 -5.39
CA GLY A 31 -1.34 -7.99 -6.84
C GLY A 31 -2.47 -8.82 -7.45
N ARG A 32 -2.90 -8.44 -8.65
CA ARG A 32 -3.91 -9.16 -9.46
C ARG A 32 -5.28 -9.34 -8.78
N ASN A 33 -5.68 -8.37 -7.95
CA ASN A 33 -6.94 -8.44 -7.21
C ASN A 33 -8.17 -7.91 -7.99
N TYR A 34 -7.98 -7.51 -9.25
CA TYR A 34 -9.04 -7.14 -10.18
C TYR A 34 -8.92 -7.98 -11.45
N ALA A 35 -9.98 -8.71 -11.80
CA ALA A 35 -9.97 -9.67 -12.89
C ALA A 35 -9.68 -9.03 -14.27
N GLU A 36 -10.16 -7.81 -14.50
CA GLU A 36 -9.90 -7.08 -15.75
C GLU A 36 -8.44 -6.63 -15.86
N HIS A 37 -7.85 -6.15 -14.76
CA HIS A 37 -6.43 -5.77 -14.72
C HIS A 37 -5.49 -6.97 -14.87
N ALA A 38 -5.84 -8.13 -14.29
CA ALA A 38 -5.08 -9.36 -14.50
C ALA A 38 -5.03 -9.75 -15.99
N ARG A 39 -6.16 -9.63 -16.71
CA ARG A 39 -6.24 -9.90 -18.16
C ARG A 39 -5.45 -8.89 -18.99
N GLU A 40 -5.49 -7.60 -18.64
CA GLU A 40 -4.70 -6.52 -19.26
C GLU A 40 -3.19 -6.82 -19.18
N MET A 41 -2.74 -7.33 -18.04
CA MET A 41 -1.35 -7.72 -17.81
C MET A 41 -0.99 -9.08 -18.43
N GLY A 42 -1.87 -9.68 -19.22
CA GLY A 42 -1.65 -10.96 -19.92
C GLY A 42 -1.79 -12.20 -19.03
N HIS A 43 -2.41 -12.08 -17.86
CA HIS A 43 -2.64 -13.17 -16.92
C HIS A 43 -4.09 -13.67 -16.96
N ASP A 44 -4.29 -14.94 -16.61
CA ASP A 44 -5.63 -15.54 -16.49
C ASP A 44 -6.12 -15.42 -15.03
N PRO A 45 -7.09 -14.53 -14.72
CA PRO A 45 -7.56 -14.30 -13.35
C PRO A 45 -8.26 -15.51 -12.73
N ASP A 46 -8.73 -16.44 -13.56
CA ASP A 46 -9.44 -17.63 -13.10
C ASP A 46 -8.47 -18.78 -12.74
N ARG A 47 -7.16 -18.60 -12.98
CA ARG A 47 -6.12 -19.61 -12.71
C ARG A 47 -5.16 -19.26 -11.57
N GLU A 48 -5.05 -18.00 -11.18
CA GLU A 48 -4.02 -17.56 -10.24
C GLU A 48 -4.61 -16.77 -9.06
N PRO A 49 -4.36 -17.20 -7.81
CA PRO A 49 -4.80 -16.44 -6.64
C PRO A 49 -4.05 -15.10 -6.55
N PRO A 50 -4.65 -14.07 -5.91
CA PRO A 50 -3.94 -12.85 -5.58
C PRO A 50 -2.71 -13.13 -4.73
N PHE A 51 -1.68 -12.31 -4.87
CA PHE A 51 -0.46 -12.40 -4.07
C PHE A 51 -0.20 -11.10 -3.33
N PHE A 52 0.63 -11.17 -2.29
CA PHE A 52 0.97 -10.01 -1.47
C PHE A 52 2.41 -9.57 -1.69
N PHE A 53 2.61 -8.26 -1.69
CA PHE A 53 3.93 -7.64 -1.58
C PHE A 53 3.88 -6.48 -0.57
N GLN A 54 5.05 -5.89 -0.28
CA GLN A 54 5.14 -4.83 0.71
C GLN A 54 5.86 -3.61 0.17
N LYS A 55 5.47 -2.46 0.72
CA LYS A 55 6.24 -1.21 0.64
C LYS A 55 6.65 -0.79 2.05
N PRO A 56 7.83 -0.18 2.24
CA PRO A 56 8.21 0.34 3.54
C PRO A 56 7.33 1.55 3.90
N ALA A 57 7.06 1.76 5.19
CA ALA A 57 6.07 2.74 5.64
C ALA A 57 6.45 4.20 5.32
N ASP A 58 7.75 4.47 5.18
CA ASP A 58 8.34 5.79 4.91
C ASP A 58 8.31 6.20 3.44
N VAL A 59 7.78 5.38 2.52
CA VAL A 59 7.56 5.77 1.11
C VAL A 59 6.28 6.57 0.88
N LEU A 60 5.48 6.76 1.93
CA LEU A 60 4.22 7.48 1.84
C LEU A 60 4.45 8.93 1.43
N LEU A 61 3.74 9.34 0.39
CA LEU A 61 3.61 10.71 -0.03
C LEU A 61 2.16 11.15 0.20
N GLU A 62 1.96 12.19 1.00
CA GLU A 62 0.61 12.71 1.25
C GLU A 62 0.07 13.44 0.03
N SER A 63 -1.27 13.52 -0.05
CA SER A 63 -1.95 14.27 -1.10
C SER A 63 -1.45 15.71 -1.17
N GLY A 64 -1.13 16.17 -2.38
CA GLY A 64 -0.56 17.49 -2.62
C GLY A 64 0.96 17.57 -2.47
N GLY A 65 1.62 16.47 -2.11
CA GLY A 65 3.08 16.35 -2.20
C GLY A 65 3.54 16.15 -3.64
N ASP A 66 4.75 16.62 -3.94
CA ASP A 66 5.39 16.43 -5.24
C ASP A 66 5.97 15.02 -5.34
N PHE A 67 5.55 14.25 -6.34
CA PHE A 67 6.10 12.92 -6.62
C PHE A 67 7.34 13.04 -7.50
N PRO A 68 8.56 12.80 -6.99
CA PRO A 68 9.74 12.81 -7.82
C PRO A 68 9.75 11.57 -8.72
N TYR A 69 9.98 11.76 -10.02
CA TYR A 69 10.14 10.63 -10.94
C TYR A 69 11.33 9.77 -10.48
N PRO A 70 11.13 8.47 -10.19
CA PRO A 70 12.13 7.66 -9.53
C PRO A 70 13.34 7.36 -10.44
N PRO A 71 14.55 7.28 -9.87
CA PRO A 71 15.73 6.95 -10.66
C PRO A 71 15.68 5.50 -11.15
N LYS A 72 16.47 5.24 -12.21
CA LYS A 72 16.63 3.92 -12.84
C LYS A 72 15.35 3.33 -13.44
N SER A 73 14.39 4.18 -13.78
CA SER A 73 13.23 3.79 -14.57
C SER A 73 12.99 4.82 -15.66
N HIS A 74 12.40 4.37 -16.75
CA HIS A 74 11.88 5.20 -17.83
C HIS A 74 10.41 4.88 -18.10
N ASP A 75 9.83 3.99 -17.30
CA ASP A 75 8.46 3.51 -17.43
C ASP A 75 7.84 3.36 -16.04
N VAL A 76 7.14 4.42 -15.61
CA VAL A 76 6.54 4.52 -14.28
C VAL A 76 5.03 4.54 -14.43
N HIS A 77 4.40 3.48 -13.95
CA HIS A 77 2.95 3.30 -13.98
C HIS A 77 2.32 3.78 -12.68
N PHE A 78 1.06 4.21 -12.78
CA PHE A 78 0.17 4.47 -11.65
C PHE A 78 -0.91 3.38 -11.61
N GLU A 79 -1.23 2.91 -10.41
CA GLU A 79 -2.36 2.02 -10.16
C GLU A 79 -3.21 2.64 -9.04
N ILE A 80 -4.48 2.93 -9.32
CA ILE A 80 -5.40 3.49 -8.33
C ILE A 80 -5.94 2.38 -7.44
N GLU A 81 -5.86 2.56 -6.12
CA GLU A 81 -6.17 1.49 -5.17
C GLU A 81 -7.02 1.98 -4.00
N LEU A 82 -7.91 1.11 -3.52
CA LEU A 82 -8.56 1.28 -2.22
C LEU A 82 -7.59 0.86 -1.12
N VAL A 83 -7.30 1.77 -0.20
CA VAL A 83 -6.46 1.48 0.98
C VAL A 83 -7.35 1.25 2.19
N ALA A 84 -7.18 0.11 2.86
CA ALA A 84 -7.80 -0.19 4.15
C ALA A 84 -6.77 -0.02 5.28
N ALA A 85 -7.01 0.94 6.18
CA ALA A 85 -6.16 1.17 7.35
C ALA A 85 -6.63 0.27 8.51
N LEU A 86 -5.77 -0.59 9.04
CA LEU A 86 -6.13 -1.51 10.12
C LEU A 86 -5.97 -0.88 11.50
N GLY A 87 -7.04 -0.82 12.27
CA GLY A 87 -7.05 -0.32 13.66
C GLY A 87 -6.83 -1.41 14.71
N LYS A 88 -6.99 -2.69 14.34
CA LYS A 88 -6.83 -3.83 15.25
C LYS A 88 -5.98 -4.93 14.60
N GLY A 89 -5.05 -5.49 15.38
CA GLY A 89 -4.29 -6.66 14.99
C GLY A 89 -5.07 -7.96 15.15
N GLY A 90 -4.50 -9.08 14.70
CA GLY A 90 -5.05 -10.41 14.84
C GLY A 90 -4.23 -11.44 14.06
N SER A 91 -4.58 -12.71 14.20
CA SER A 91 -4.05 -13.83 13.41
C SER A 91 -5.22 -14.75 13.09
N ASP A 92 -5.24 -15.31 11.88
CA ASP A 92 -6.33 -16.15 11.38
C ASP A 92 -7.74 -15.54 11.62
N ILE A 93 -7.87 -14.25 11.30
CA ILE A 93 -9.10 -13.49 11.53
C ILE A 93 -10.23 -14.10 10.68
N PRO A 94 -11.37 -14.49 11.26
CA PRO A 94 -12.51 -15.00 10.50
C PRO A 94 -13.02 -13.95 9.51
N VAL A 95 -13.36 -14.38 8.29
CA VAL A 95 -13.83 -13.48 7.22
C VAL A 95 -14.99 -12.59 7.68
N ALA A 96 -15.94 -13.15 8.45
CA ALA A 96 -17.10 -12.42 8.96
C ALA A 96 -16.74 -11.28 9.94
N ALA A 97 -15.57 -11.34 10.58
CA ALA A 97 -15.08 -10.33 11.52
C ALA A 97 -14.01 -9.40 10.89
N ALA A 98 -13.58 -9.66 9.66
CA ALA A 98 -12.43 -8.97 9.07
C ALA A 98 -12.59 -7.45 9.00
N LEU A 99 -13.81 -6.97 8.67
CA LEU A 99 -14.09 -5.53 8.57
C LEU A 99 -14.06 -4.82 9.93
N ASP A 100 -14.27 -5.52 11.05
CA ASP A 100 -14.19 -4.94 12.39
C ASP A 100 -12.77 -4.54 12.81
N HIS A 101 -11.77 -4.99 12.05
CA HIS A 101 -10.37 -4.64 12.20
C HIS A 101 -9.97 -3.40 11.40
N VAL A 102 -10.81 -2.94 10.47
CA VAL A 102 -10.55 -1.75 9.66
C VAL A 102 -10.91 -0.50 10.44
N TYR A 103 -9.94 0.40 10.61
CA TYR A 103 -10.13 1.72 11.20
C TYR A 103 -10.79 2.69 10.23
N GLY A 104 -10.38 2.65 8.96
CA GLY A 104 -10.88 3.54 7.92
C GLY A 104 -10.30 3.22 6.55
N TYR A 105 -10.70 4.04 5.57
CA TYR A 105 -10.36 3.85 4.17
C TYR A 105 -9.77 5.12 3.57
N ALA A 106 -8.94 4.96 2.55
CA ALA A 106 -8.40 6.03 1.74
C ALA A 106 -8.28 5.60 0.27
N VAL A 107 -8.01 6.57 -0.60
CA VAL A 107 -7.56 6.34 -1.97
C VAL A 107 -6.04 6.41 -1.97
N GLY A 108 -5.38 5.41 -2.55
CA GLY A 108 -3.94 5.36 -2.73
C GLY A 108 -3.58 5.19 -4.19
N ILE A 109 -2.35 5.56 -4.54
CA ILE A 109 -1.78 5.27 -5.86
C ILE A 109 -0.55 4.41 -5.64
N ASP A 110 -0.57 3.17 -6.13
CA ASP A 110 0.61 2.34 -6.21
C ASP A 110 1.44 2.77 -7.43
N MET A 111 2.52 3.50 -7.13
CA MET A 111 3.50 3.90 -8.14
C MET A 111 4.51 2.77 -8.35
N THR A 112 4.65 2.33 -9.60
CA THR A 112 5.47 1.17 -9.98
C THR A 112 6.46 1.52 -11.08
N ARG A 113 7.74 1.22 -10.86
CA ARG A 113 8.76 1.19 -11.93
C ARG A 113 8.56 -0.08 -12.76
N ARG A 114 7.74 0.01 -13.79
CA ARG A 114 7.20 -1.15 -14.52
C ARG A 114 8.27 -1.91 -15.28
N ASP A 115 9.17 -1.17 -15.92
CA ASP A 115 10.34 -1.71 -16.62
C ASP A 115 11.20 -2.63 -15.73
N LEU A 116 11.42 -2.25 -14.47
CA LEU A 116 12.17 -3.08 -13.52
C LEU A 116 11.36 -4.27 -13.00
N GLN A 117 10.06 -4.09 -12.78
CA GLN A 117 9.19 -5.18 -12.32
C GLN A 117 9.08 -6.28 -13.38
N ALA A 118 9.03 -5.93 -14.67
CA ALA A 118 8.94 -6.89 -15.76
C ALA A 118 10.19 -7.77 -15.92
N GLN A 119 11.32 -7.39 -15.29
CA GLN A 119 12.57 -8.14 -15.30
C GLN A 119 12.74 -9.06 -14.10
N ALA A 120 11.83 -9.00 -13.13
CA ALA A 120 11.90 -9.71 -11.85
C ALA A 120 11.25 -11.10 -11.89
#